data_AF-A0A842TJE4-F1
#
_entry.id   AF-A0A842TJE4-F1
#
_cell.length_a   1.000
_cell.length_b   1.000
_cell.length_c   1.000
_cell.angle_alpha   90.00
_cell.angle_beta   90.00
_cell.angle_gamma   90.00
#
_symmetry.space_group_name_H-M   'P 1'
#
loop_
_entity.id
_entity.type
_entity.pdbx_description
1 polymer ?
#
loop_
_entity_poly.entity_id
_entity_poly.type
_entity_poly.pdbx_seq_one_letter_code
_entity_poly.pdbx_strand_id
1 'polypeptide(L)'
;MESKLKTQGIVQGIVFSRFGEKGPEPLYYCPESVDLAKSFNITTKIISIMVGENEYFSEGISILPFTRYKNVGLTYTFSIIQENTAEGRIPLNLTILISEGVQEFIFQNIDHLSSKLKEIAEKLLKTIEDDGEFDINKVGSILKNFNTYLKEFETKYLELQGSVTPDMIETIKGIVLSYFHTKIGPIPFFSFPGKPNITEEQKARISNDLEMTSGKQGFFTRTYQDMGHFSYYFEIPSEWARGKKEMLMVSYVFEKNPSNEIINYLSLRSIKFIEKIQLHPEIYKGFYYKSGLISSKKLLEEEKNKIKEMNELLKQWIKSLYLASMDEIRSIFYPIAD
;
A
#
# COMPACT_ATOMS: atom_id res chain seq x y z
N MET A 1 12.03 8.16 19.43
CA MET A 1 10.81 7.33 19.61
C MET A 1 11.03 5.86 19.20
N GLU A 2 11.93 5.59 18.24
CA GLU A 2 12.32 4.24 17.78
C GLU A 2 12.84 3.29 18.88
N SER A 3 13.51 3.80 19.92
CA SER A 3 14.06 2.93 20.97
C SER A 3 12.99 2.28 21.87
N LYS A 4 11.79 2.88 21.97
CA LYS A 4 10.67 2.31 22.75
C LYS A 4 9.85 1.29 21.95
N LEU A 5 9.79 1.43 20.62
CA LEU A 5 9.09 0.48 19.75
C LEU A 5 9.79 -0.89 19.72
N LYS A 6 11.13 -0.92 19.80
CA LYS A 6 11.91 -2.17 19.88
C LYS A 6 11.56 -3.06 21.07
N THR A 7 11.03 -2.51 22.16
CA THR A 7 10.70 -3.29 23.38
C THR A 7 9.30 -3.88 23.42
N GLN A 8 8.33 -3.36 22.65
CA GLN A 8 6.92 -3.79 22.75
C GLN A 8 6.41 -4.63 21.57
N GLY A 9 7.21 -4.78 20.52
CA GLY A 9 6.80 -5.48 19.30
C GLY A 9 5.72 -4.73 18.50
N ILE A 10 5.63 -5.06 17.21
CA ILE A 10 4.57 -4.59 16.29
C ILE A 10 3.24 -5.23 16.68
N VAL A 11 3.21 -6.55 16.85
CA VAL A 11 2.00 -7.29 17.22
C VAL A 11 1.91 -7.33 18.74
N GLN A 12 0.92 -6.61 19.28
CA GLN A 12 0.73 -6.44 20.72
C GLN A 12 -0.25 -7.44 21.33
N GLY A 13 -1.04 -8.14 20.49
CA GLY A 13 -1.87 -9.24 20.96
C GLY A 13 -2.98 -9.64 19.99
N ILE A 14 -3.80 -10.57 20.46
CA ILE A 14 -4.94 -11.15 19.77
C ILE A 14 -6.12 -11.14 20.73
N VAL A 15 -7.30 -10.78 20.23
CA VAL A 15 -8.57 -10.90 20.95
C VAL A 15 -9.53 -11.70 20.10
N PHE A 16 -10.07 -12.78 20.66
CA PHE A 16 -11.16 -13.55 20.09
C PHE A 16 -12.40 -13.33 20.95
N SER A 17 -13.51 -12.94 20.33
CA SER A 17 -14.71 -12.53 21.04
C SER A 17 -16.00 -12.83 20.29
N ARG A 18 -17.11 -12.88 21.02
CA ARG A 18 -18.46 -13.04 20.50
C ARG A 18 -19.40 -11.97 21.03
N PHE A 19 -20.56 -11.83 20.39
CA PHE A 19 -21.70 -11.13 20.97
C PHE A 19 -22.65 -12.17 21.59
N GLY A 20 -22.58 -12.34 22.91
CA GLY A 20 -23.44 -13.26 23.66
C GLY A 20 -24.73 -12.59 24.13
N GLU A 21 -25.59 -13.34 24.82
CA GLU A 21 -26.86 -12.84 25.36
C GLU A 21 -26.68 -11.68 26.35
N LYS A 22 -25.55 -11.67 27.08
CA LYS A 22 -25.22 -10.62 28.05
C LYS A 22 -24.43 -9.48 27.42
N GLY A 23 -24.22 -9.53 26.10
CA GLY A 23 -23.53 -8.52 25.33
C GLY A 23 -22.12 -8.95 24.90
N PRO A 24 -21.18 -7.99 24.78
CA PRO A 24 -19.82 -8.23 24.30
C PRO A 24 -19.02 -9.18 25.22
N GLU A 25 -18.55 -10.31 24.69
CA GLU A 25 -17.85 -11.34 25.47
C GLU A 25 -16.47 -11.68 24.86
N PRO A 26 -15.36 -11.31 25.50
CA PRO A 26 -14.03 -11.79 25.10
C PRO A 26 -13.88 -13.26 25.51
N LEU A 27 -13.78 -14.16 24.53
CA LEU A 27 -13.62 -15.60 24.74
C LEU A 27 -12.17 -16.00 25.00
N TYR A 28 -11.24 -15.33 24.33
CA TYR A 28 -9.81 -15.56 24.52
C TYR A 28 -9.01 -14.31 24.19
N TYR A 29 -7.89 -14.11 24.87
CA TYR A 29 -6.94 -13.06 24.54
C TYR A 29 -5.51 -13.50 24.89
N CYS A 30 -4.54 -13.04 24.10
CA CYS A 30 -3.12 -13.26 24.36
C CYS A 30 -2.27 -12.14 23.74
N PRO A 31 -1.04 -11.88 24.22
CA PRO A 31 -0.42 -12.43 25.42
C PRO A 31 -1.02 -11.82 26.71
N GLU A 32 -0.47 -12.16 27.88
CA GLU A 32 -0.95 -11.69 29.21
C GLU A 32 -0.98 -10.16 29.36
N SER A 33 -0.23 -9.42 28.52
CA SER A 33 -0.27 -7.96 28.48
C SER A 33 -1.58 -7.40 27.91
N VAL A 34 -2.39 -8.22 27.24
CA VAL A 34 -3.78 -7.89 26.95
C VAL A 34 -4.58 -8.34 28.16
N ASP A 35 -4.89 -7.42 29.08
CA ASP A 35 -5.72 -7.76 30.24
C ASP A 35 -7.21 -7.84 29.88
N LEU A 36 -8.02 -8.34 30.82
CA LEU A 36 -9.46 -8.48 30.65
C LEU A 36 -10.15 -7.13 30.38
N ALA A 37 -9.68 -6.05 31.01
CA ALA A 37 -10.27 -4.73 30.82
C ALA A 37 -10.03 -4.23 29.39
N LYS A 38 -8.81 -4.41 28.86
CA LYS A 38 -8.43 -4.06 27.50
C LYS A 38 -9.22 -4.89 26.48
N SER A 39 -9.28 -6.20 26.65
CA SER A 39 -10.03 -7.09 25.75
C SER A 39 -11.52 -6.75 25.73
N PHE A 40 -12.13 -6.52 26.90
CA PHE A 40 -13.54 -6.13 27.00
C PHE A 40 -13.84 -4.80 26.29
N ASN A 41 -12.97 -3.79 26.45
CA ASN A 41 -13.13 -2.51 25.76
C ASN A 41 -13.00 -2.64 24.24
N ILE A 42 -12.08 -3.48 23.76
CA ILE A 42 -11.90 -3.78 22.34
C ILE A 42 -13.18 -4.43 21.79
N THR A 43 -13.64 -5.50 22.44
CA THR A 43 -14.84 -6.25 22.05
C THR A 43 -16.10 -5.37 22.06
N THR A 44 -16.28 -4.54 23.09
CA THR A 44 -17.39 -3.59 23.18
C THR A 44 -17.39 -2.60 22.01
N LYS A 45 -16.22 -2.06 21.67
CA LYS A 45 -16.11 -1.08 20.58
C LYS A 45 -16.40 -1.71 19.21
N ILE A 46 -15.86 -2.91 18.94
CA ILE A 46 -16.10 -3.63 17.68
C ILE A 46 -17.59 -3.85 17.50
N ILE A 47 -18.25 -4.42 18.50
CA ILE A 47 -19.68 -4.69 18.45
C ILE A 47 -20.49 -3.41 18.30
N SER A 48 -20.16 -2.34 19.04
CA SER A 48 -20.88 -1.06 18.92
C SER A 48 -20.85 -0.48 17.50
N ILE A 49 -19.74 -0.68 16.78
CA ILE A 49 -19.60 -0.25 15.38
C ILE A 49 -20.46 -1.14 14.47
N MET A 50 -20.38 -2.46 14.62
CA MET A 50 -21.19 -3.41 13.86
C MET A 50 -22.70 -3.15 14.03
N VAL A 51 -23.13 -2.84 15.26
CA VAL A 51 -24.52 -2.44 15.56
C VAL A 51 -24.90 -1.18 14.77
N GLY A 52 -24.04 -0.18 14.78
CA GLY A 52 -24.32 1.12 14.14
C GLY A 52 -24.38 1.06 12.61
N GLU A 53 -23.64 0.13 11.99
CA GLU A 53 -23.55 0.02 10.52
C GLU A 53 -24.66 -0.85 9.91
N ASN A 54 -25.53 -1.48 10.71
CA ASN A 54 -26.48 -2.53 10.26
C ASN A 54 -25.79 -3.71 9.55
N GLU A 55 -24.48 -3.86 9.74
CA GLU A 55 -23.63 -4.88 9.13
C GLU A 55 -23.34 -6.04 10.08
N TYR A 56 -24.29 -6.31 10.99
CA TYR A 56 -24.11 -7.26 12.10
C TYR A 56 -23.63 -8.66 11.70
N PHE A 57 -23.87 -9.05 10.44
CA PHE A 57 -23.56 -10.38 9.90
C PHE A 57 -22.71 -10.33 8.63
N SER A 58 -22.15 -9.17 8.25
CA SER A 58 -21.25 -9.11 7.10
C SER A 58 -19.93 -9.77 7.48
N GLU A 59 -19.53 -10.78 6.72
CA GLU A 59 -18.19 -11.34 6.87
C GLU A 59 -17.20 -10.40 6.21
N GLY A 60 -16.18 -9.97 6.94
CA GLY A 60 -15.34 -8.89 6.46
C GLY A 60 -14.11 -8.62 7.31
N ILE A 61 -13.18 -7.90 6.70
CA ILE A 61 -11.99 -7.38 7.38
C ILE A 61 -12.23 -5.90 7.66
N SER A 62 -12.04 -5.48 8.90
CA SER A 62 -12.10 -4.09 9.33
C SER A 62 -10.81 -3.67 10.04
N ILE A 63 -10.44 -2.40 9.89
CA ILE A 63 -9.29 -1.79 10.57
C ILE A 63 -9.83 -0.73 11.52
N LEU A 64 -9.66 -0.95 12.82
CA LEU A 64 -10.28 -0.14 13.87
C LEU A 64 -9.24 0.47 14.81
N PRO A 65 -9.26 1.80 15.05
CA PRO A 65 -8.32 2.43 15.97
C PRO A 65 -8.75 2.21 17.42
N PHE A 66 -7.80 1.88 18.30
CA PHE A 66 -7.97 1.76 19.76
C PHE A 66 -6.99 2.72 20.46
N THR A 67 -7.18 4.02 20.23
CA THR A 67 -6.30 5.12 20.68
C THR A 67 -5.97 5.09 22.18
N ARG A 68 -6.93 4.71 23.04
CA ARG A 68 -6.71 4.53 24.49
C ARG A 68 -5.55 3.59 24.80
N TYR A 69 -5.33 2.59 23.96
CA TYR A 69 -4.30 1.58 24.13
C TYR A 69 -3.12 1.75 23.17
N LYS A 70 -3.12 2.83 22.37
CA LYS A 70 -2.14 3.06 21.29
C LYS A 70 -2.05 1.86 20.34
N ASN A 71 -3.22 1.32 19.97
CA ASN A 71 -3.34 0.19 19.08
C ASN A 71 -4.22 0.50 17.86
N VAL A 72 -3.98 -0.23 16.78
CA VAL A 72 -4.92 -0.43 15.68
C VAL A 72 -5.22 -1.92 15.61
N GLY A 73 -6.51 -2.28 15.48
CA GLY A 73 -6.93 -3.66 15.35
C GLY A 73 -7.28 -4.01 13.91
N LEU A 74 -6.67 -5.05 13.37
CA LEU A 74 -7.13 -5.73 12.16
C LEU A 74 -8.09 -6.83 12.60
N THR A 75 -9.38 -6.65 12.33
CA THR A 75 -10.45 -7.54 12.79
C THR A 75 -11.05 -8.29 11.63
N TYR A 76 -11.13 -9.62 11.75
CA TYR A 76 -11.96 -10.44 10.89
C TYR A 76 -13.26 -10.80 11.61
N THR A 77 -14.37 -10.42 11.00
CA THR A 77 -15.73 -10.71 11.47
C THR A 77 -16.29 -11.88 10.67
N PHE A 78 -16.85 -12.85 11.39
CA PHE A 78 -17.49 -14.04 10.83
C PHE A 78 -18.67 -14.46 11.71
N SER A 79 -19.45 -15.47 11.33
CA SER A 79 -20.64 -15.88 12.11
C SER A 79 -20.79 -17.38 12.20
N ILE A 80 -21.39 -17.84 13.30
CA ILE A 80 -21.95 -19.20 13.41
C ILE A 80 -23.45 -19.14 13.17
N ILE A 81 -24.01 -20.18 12.56
CA ILE A 81 -25.45 -20.35 12.42
C ILE A 81 -25.96 -21.06 13.67
N GLN A 82 -26.97 -20.50 14.33
CA GLN A 82 -27.59 -21.13 15.50
C GLN A 82 -29.11 -21.00 15.40
N GLU A 83 -29.78 -22.14 15.17
CA GLU A 83 -31.22 -22.23 14.92
C GLU A 83 -32.08 -21.71 16.09
N ASN A 84 -31.52 -21.66 17.30
CA ASN A 84 -32.24 -21.27 18.53
C ASN A 84 -32.13 -19.77 18.89
N THR A 85 -31.49 -18.94 18.06
CA THR A 85 -31.38 -17.49 18.31
C THR A 85 -32.36 -16.70 17.46
N ALA A 86 -32.87 -15.57 17.97
CA ALA A 86 -33.85 -14.73 17.25
C ALA A 86 -33.35 -14.24 15.88
N GLU A 87 -32.03 -14.09 15.72
CA GLU A 87 -31.38 -13.65 14.49
C GLU A 87 -30.75 -14.81 13.68
N GLY A 88 -30.77 -16.03 14.22
CA GLY A 88 -30.24 -17.24 13.58
C GLY A 88 -28.70 -17.29 13.46
N ARG A 89 -27.98 -16.27 13.93
CA ARG A 89 -26.53 -16.13 13.77
C ARG A 89 -25.89 -15.45 14.98
N ILE A 90 -24.70 -15.90 15.37
CA ILE A 90 -23.86 -15.20 16.38
C ILE A 90 -22.61 -14.65 15.69
N PRO A 91 -22.36 -13.33 15.75
CA PRO A 91 -21.14 -12.74 15.22
C PRO A 91 -19.94 -13.04 16.13
N LEU A 92 -18.84 -13.39 15.48
CA LEU A 92 -17.54 -13.70 16.05
C LEU A 92 -16.50 -12.74 15.48
N ASN A 93 -15.57 -12.32 16.32
CA ASN A 93 -14.53 -11.37 15.96
C ASN A 93 -13.16 -11.91 16.37
N LEU A 94 -12.25 -11.98 15.41
CA LEU A 94 -10.84 -12.27 15.62
C LEU A 94 -10.01 -11.03 15.27
N THR A 95 -9.44 -10.40 16.29
CA THR A 95 -8.72 -9.14 16.17
C THR A 95 -7.23 -9.31 16.48
N ILE A 96 -6.37 -8.86 15.58
CA ILE A 96 -4.93 -8.67 15.83
C ILE A 96 -4.71 -7.22 16.26
N LEU A 97 -4.12 -7.00 17.43
CA LEU A 97 -3.74 -5.69 17.93
C LEU A 97 -2.33 -5.36 17.49
N ILE A 98 -2.19 -4.25 16.76
CA ILE A 98 -0.93 -3.76 16.24
C ILE A 98 -0.64 -2.40 16.87
N SER A 99 0.62 -2.10 17.14
CA SER A 99 1.04 -0.79 17.68
C SER A 99 0.61 0.34 16.74
N GLU A 100 0.00 1.40 17.27
CA GLU A 100 -0.49 2.53 16.48
C GLU A 100 0.62 3.27 15.71
N GLY A 101 1.86 3.17 16.15
CA GLY A 101 3.01 3.78 15.47
C GLY A 101 3.53 3.01 14.25
N VAL A 102 2.89 1.91 13.85
CA VAL A 102 3.37 1.00 12.78
C VAL A 102 2.21 0.52 11.90
N GLN A 103 1.25 1.38 11.58
CA GLN A 103 0.05 1.00 10.83
C GLN A 103 0.35 0.52 9.41
N GLU A 104 1.47 0.98 8.85
CA GLU A 104 2.01 0.57 7.55
C GLU A 104 2.20 -0.95 7.48
N PHE A 105 2.53 -1.60 8.60
CA PHE A 105 2.62 -3.05 8.69
C PHE A 105 1.30 -3.73 8.30
N ILE A 106 0.15 -3.17 8.70
CA ILE A 106 -1.17 -3.70 8.30
C ILE A 106 -1.33 -3.56 6.79
N PHE A 107 -1.16 -2.36 6.26
CA PHE A 107 -1.45 -2.06 4.86
C PHE A 107 -0.52 -2.80 3.89
N GLN A 108 0.75 -2.96 4.24
CA GLN A 108 1.72 -3.70 3.43
C GLN A 108 1.47 -5.21 3.43
N ASN A 109 0.77 -5.74 4.43
CA ASN A 109 0.58 -7.18 4.61
C ASN A 109 -0.91 -7.59 4.67
N ILE A 110 -1.83 -6.71 4.24
CA ILE A 110 -3.27 -6.88 4.50
C ILE A 110 -3.82 -8.16 3.85
N ASP A 111 -3.43 -8.47 2.61
CA ASP A 111 -3.91 -9.67 1.91
C ASP A 111 -3.48 -10.94 2.62
N HIS A 112 -2.22 -10.97 3.04
CA HIS A 112 -1.62 -12.11 3.75
C HIS A 112 -2.21 -12.29 5.14
N LEU A 113 -2.32 -11.21 5.92
CA LEU A 113 -2.92 -11.23 7.25
C LEU A 113 -4.42 -11.59 7.19
N SER A 114 -5.15 -11.07 6.19
CA SER A 114 -6.57 -11.38 5.98
C SER A 114 -6.78 -12.85 5.61
N SER A 115 -5.97 -13.38 4.70
CA SER A 115 -5.98 -14.81 4.36
C SER A 115 -5.71 -15.67 5.58
N LYS A 116 -4.73 -15.28 6.39
CA LYS A 116 -4.39 -16.01 7.62
C LYS A 116 -5.49 -15.94 8.66
N LEU A 117 -6.13 -14.78 8.85
CA LEU A 117 -7.26 -14.62 9.76
C LEU A 117 -8.44 -15.52 9.39
N LYS A 118 -8.76 -15.64 8.10
CA LYS A 118 -9.78 -16.57 7.59
C LYS A 118 -9.44 -18.03 7.90
N GLU A 119 -8.20 -18.44 7.64
CA GLU A 119 -7.71 -19.79 7.96
C GLU A 119 -7.85 -20.09 9.47
N ILE A 120 -7.52 -19.12 10.33
CA ILE A 120 -7.64 -19.29 11.79
C ILE A 120 -9.11 -19.33 12.22
N ALA A 121 -9.97 -18.48 11.65
CA ALA A 121 -11.41 -18.50 11.92
C ALA A 121 -12.03 -19.87 11.57
N GLU A 122 -11.70 -20.44 10.41
CA GLU A 122 -12.16 -21.79 10.04
C GLU A 122 -11.70 -22.87 11.04
N LYS A 123 -10.49 -22.73 11.60
CA LYS A 123 -10.00 -23.64 12.66
C LYS A 123 -10.75 -23.44 13.97
N LEU A 124 -11.05 -22.19 14.34
CA LEU A 124 -11.85 -21.88 15.54
C LEU A 124 -13.26 -22.43 15.43
N LEU A 125 -13.91 -22.33 14.27
CA LEU A 125 -15.24 -22.89 14.05
C LEU A 125 -15.29 -24.42 14.26
N LYS A 126 -14.19 -25.13 14.01
CA LYS A 126 -14.08 -26.58 14.27
C LYS A 126 -13.90 -26.94 15.74
N THR A 127 -13.81 -25.95 16.64
CA THR A 127 -13.70 -26.16 18.09
C THR A 127 -15.01 -26.01 18.84
N ILE A 128 -16.09 -25.72 18.12
CA ILE A 128 -17.45 -25.65 18.67
C ILE A 128 -17.92 -27.06 19.00
N GLU A 129 -18.43 -27.26 20.22
CA GLU A 129 -19.01 -28.50 20.71
C GLU A 129 -20.51 -28.59 20.37
N ASP A 130 -21.14 -29.74 20.63
CA ASP A 130 -22.54 -30.00 20.25
C ASP A 130 -23.55 -29.04 20.92
N ASP A 131 -23.17 -28.40 22.03
CA ASP A 131 -23.96 -27.39 22.74
C ASP A 131 -23.79 -25.96 22.18
N GLY A 132 -22.92 -25.79 21.18
CA GLY A 132 -22.59 -24.49 20.59
C GLY A 132 -21.54 -23.70 21.37
N GLU A 133 -20.95 -24.26 22.42
CA GLU A 133 -19.87 -23.64 23.17
C GLU A 133 -18.50 -23.98 22.58
N PHE A 134 -17.53 -23.09 22.81
CA PHE A 134 -16.16 -23.29 22.35
C PHE A 134 -15.36 -24.12 23.36
N ASP A 135 -14.65 -25.15 22.89
CA ASP A 135 -13.59 -25.78 23.68
C ASP A 135 -12.43 -24.78 23.89
N ILE A 136 -12.44 -24.11 25.04
CA ILE A 136 -11.49 -23.05 25.38
C ILE A 136 -10.04 -23.54 25.36
N ASN A 137 -9.78 -24.82 25.64
CA ASN A 137 -8.44 -25.38 25.57
C ASN A 137 -7.95 -25.48 24.12
N LYS A 138 -8.81 -25.93 23.20
CA LYS A 138 -8.49 -25.96 21.76
C LYS A 138 -8.37 -24.55 21.18
N VAL A 139 -9.28 -23.63 21.53
CA VAL A 139 -9.19 -22.21 21.14
C VAL A 139 -7.87 -21.62 21.60
N GLY A 140 -7.52 -21.81 22.87
CA GLY A 140 -6.26 -21.32 23.42
C GLY A 140 -5.03 -21.90 22.72
N SER A 141 -5.05 -23.18 22.34
CA SER A 141 -3.98 -23.80 21.56
C SER A 141 -3.84 -23.19 20.16
N ILE A 142 -4.95 -23.02 19.44
CA ILE A 142 -4.97 -22.39 18.11
C ILE A 142 -4.42 -20.97 18.17
N LEU A 143 -4.90 -20.17 19.11
CA LEU A 143 -4.54 -18.76 19.22
C LEU A 143 -3.12 -18.55 19.76
N LYS A 144 -2.60 -19.46 20.62
CA LYS A 144 -1.17 -19.48 20.98
C LYS A 144 -0.29 -19.75 19.77
N ASN A 145 -0.62 -20.76 18.96
CA ASN A 145 0.12 -21.06 17.73
C ASN A 145 0.06 -19.91 16.74
N PHE A 146 -1.11 -19.27 16.61
CA PHE A 146 -1.25 -18.09 15.77
C PHE A 146 -0.42 -16.90 16.28
N ASN A 147 -0.35 -16.68 17.60
CA ASN A 147 0.50 -15.66 18.19
C ASN A 147 2.00 -15.93 17.95
N THR A 148 2.45 -17.19 18.05
CA THR A 148 3.83 -17.58 17.70
C THR A 148 4.11 -17.28 16.23
N TYR A 149 3.20 -17.65 15.33
CA TYR A 149 3.30 -17.32 13.92
C TYR A 149 3.41 -15.82 13.66
N LEU A 150 2.58 -15.00 14.32
CA LEU A 150 2.62 -13.55 14.17
C LEU A 150 3.94 -12.95 14.67
N LYS A 151 4.50 -13.49 15.77
CA LYS A 151 5.82 -13.08 16.26
C LYS A 151 6.95 -13.44 15.28
N GLU A 152 6.93 -14.62 14.69
CA GLU A 152 7.90 -15.00 13.66
C GLU A 152 7.77 -14.14 12.40
N PHE A 153 6.52 -13.85 12.01
CA PHE A 153 6.21 -12.99 10.88
C PHE A 153 6.69 -11.55 11.12
N GLU A 154 6.45 -11.02 12.32
CA GLU A 154 6.97 -9.74 12.78
C GLU A 154 8.50 -9.70 12.75
N THR A 155 9.18 -10.72 13.29
CA THR A 155 10.65 -10.78 13.28
C THR A 155 11.18 -10.72 11.85
N LYS A 156 10.62 -11.51 10.93
CA LYS A 156 11.00 -11.48 9.50
C LYS A 156 10.72 -10.12 8.87
N TYR A 157 9.59 -9.51 9.18
CA TYR A 157 9.27 -8.17 8.73
C TYR A 157 10.33 -7.16 9.23
N LEU A 158 10.66 -7.19 10.51
CA LEU A 158 11.68 -6.31 11.10
C LEU A 158 13.09 -6.58 10.56
N GLU A 159 13.45 -7.83 10.24
CA GLU A 159 14.71 -8.17 9.59
C GLU A 159 14.78 -7.59 8.17
N LEU A 160 13.69 -7.65 7.41
CA LEU A 160 13.58 -7.05 6.08
C LEU A 160 13.63 -5.51 6.14
N GLN A 161 13.03 -4.90 7.16
CA GLN A 161 13.07 -3.45 7.40
C GLN A 161 14.45 -2.99 7.89
N GLY A 162 15.08 -3.77 8.78
CA GLY A 162 16.42 -3.51 9.33
C GLY A 162 17.57 -3.70 8.36
N SER A 163 17.29 -4.18 7.14
CA SER A 163 18.27 -4.36 6.06
C SER A 163 18.40 -3.13 5.15
N VAL A 164 17.68 -2.03 5.43
CA VAL A 164 17.81 -0.81 4.65
C VAL A 164 18.92 0.05 5.23
N THR A 165 20.11 -0.04 4.64
CA THR A 165 21.23 0.83 5.00
C THR A 165 21.01 2.24 4.42
N PRO A 166 21.56 3.29 5.05
CA PRO A 166 21.59 4.64 4.48
C PRO A 166 22.11 4.72 3.04
N ASP A 167 23.00 3.80 2.65
CA ASP A 167 23.48 3.63 1.27
C ASP A 167 22.36 3.37 0.25
N MET A 168 21.17 2.91 0.69
CA MET A 168 20.01 2.70 -0.19
C MET A 168 19.36 4.00 -0.67
N ILE A 169 19.46 5.11 0.07
CA ILE A 169 18.96 6.42 -0.40
C ILE A 169 19.78 6.90 -1.60
N GLU A 170 21.09 6.65 -1.56
CA GLU A 170 22.01 7.00 -2.64
C GLU A 170 21.79 6.15 -3.90
N THR A 171 20.98 5.09 -3.83
CA THR A 171 20.71 4.26 -5.01
C THR A 171 19.75 4.91 -6.00
N ILE A 172 18.89 5.85 -5.59
CA ILE A 172 17.93 6.48 -6.52
C ILE A 172 18.65 7.49 -7.42
N LYS A 173 18.93 7.06 -8.65
CA LYS A 173 19.58 7.88 -9.67
C LYS A 173 18.66 9.00 -10.19
N GLY A 174 17.36 8.73 -10.28
CA GLY A 174 16.35 9.71 -10.67
C GLY A 174 15.04 9.10 -11.13
N ILE A 175 14.18 9.93 -11.72
CA ILE A 175 12.91 9.54 -12.31
C ILE A 175 12.94 9.83 -13.81
N VAL A 176 12.38 8.93 -14.61
CA VAL A 176 12.14 9.10 -16.05
C VAL A 176 10.63 9.06 -16.29
N LEU A 177 10.13 10.07 -16.99
CA LEU A 177 8.81 10.03 -17.61
C LEU A 177 9.00 9.66 -19.08
N SER A 178 8.34 8.62 -19.53
CA SER A 178 8.33 8.14 -20.91
C SER A 178 6.91 8.19 -21.46
N TYR A 179 6.81 8.37 -22.78
CA TYR A 179 5.52 8.32 -23.48
C TYR A 179 5.67 7.60 -24.82
N PHE A 180 4.56 7.03 -25.29
CA PHE A 180 4.52 6.35 -26.58
C PHE A 180 4.14 7.32 -27.70
N HIS A 181 5.09 7.65 -28.58
CA HIS A 181 4.82 8.47 -29.76
C HIS A 181 4.37 7.60 -30.94
N THR A 182 3.17 7.82 -31.46
CA THR A 182 2.53 6.98 -32.50
C THR A 182 3.36 6.69 -33.76
N LYS A 183 4.32 7.55 -34.14
CA LYS A 183 5.20 7.33 -35.31
C LYS A 183 6.59 6.82 -34.98
N ILE A 184 7.08 7.10 -33.76
CA ILE A 184 8.49 6.88 -33.39
C ILE A 184 8.60 5.67 -32.46
N GLY A 185 7.53 5.36 -31.72
CA GLY A 185 7.54 4.39 -30.64
C GLY A 185 7.74 5.08 -29.29
N PRO A 186 8.17 4.34 -28.26
CA PRO A 186 8.37 4.86 -26.93
C PRO A 186 9.58 5.78 -26.89
N ILE A 187 9.42 6.94 -26.24
CA ILE A 187 10.49 7.91 -26.09
C ILE A 187 10.58 8.46 -24.66
N PRO A 188 11.80 8.73 -24.16
CA PRO A 188 11.97 9.39 -22.88
C PRO A 188 11.56 10.86 -23.04
N PHE A 189 10.50 11.26 -22.33
CA PHE A 189 10.01 12.63 -22.35
C PHE A 189 10.93 13.56 -21.54
N PHE A 190 11.13 13.22 -20.28
CA PHE A 190 11.91 14.01 -19.33
C PHE A 190 12.47 13.13 -18.21
N SER A 191 13.62 13.52 -17.66
CA SER A 191 14.25 12.82 -16.54
C SER A 191 14.78 13.80 -15.51
N PHE A 192 14.65 13.49 -14.22
CA PHE A 192 15.21 14.29 -13.14
C PHE A 192 15.66 13.43 -11.94
N PRO A 193 16.88 13.65 -11.41
CA PRO A 193 17.97 14.43 -11.98
C PRO A 193 18.35 13.91 -13.36
N GLY A 194 18.81 14.82 -14.23
CA GLY A 194 19.22 14.46 -15.59
C GLY A 194 20.60 13.81 -15.61
N LYS A 195 21.40 14.12 -16.63
CA LYS A 195 22.82 13.75 -16.63
C LYS A 195 23.55 14.42 -15.45
N PRO A 196 24.56 13.77 -14.84
CA PRO A 196 25.16 12.48 -15.22
C PRO A 196 24.43 11.24 -14.69
N ASN A 197 23.39 11.41 -13.86
CA ASN A 197 22.79 10.32 -13.09
C ASN A 197 22.10 9.25 -13.95
N ILE A 198 21.47 9.65 -15.06
CA ILE A 198 20.80 8.73 -15.99
C ILE A 198 21.28 9.03 -17.42
N THR A 199 21.90 8.05 -18.07
CA THR A 199 22.42 8.18 -19.44
C THR A 199 21.28 8.14 -20.48
N GLU A 200 21.55 8.54 -21.73
CA GLU A 200 20.52 8.47 -22.77
C GLU A 200 20.21 7.03 -23.16
N GLU A 201 21.20 6.13 -23.13
CA GLU A 201 21.04 4.70 -23.37
C GLU A 201 20.17 4.05 -22.29
N GLN A 202 20.30 4.48 -21.03
CA GLN A 202 19.45 4.05 -19.93
C GLN A 202 18.00 4.52 -20.13
N LYS A 203 17.80 5.81 -20.46
CA LYS A 203 16.47 6.37 -20.75
C LYS A 203 15.78 5.67 -21.91
N ALA A 204 16.52 5.36 -22.97
CA ALA A 204 16.01 4.64 -24.13
C ALA A 204 15.59 3.22 -23.75
N ARG A 205 16.43 2.47 -23.02
CA ARG A 205 16.11 1.12 -22.54
C ARG A 205 14.86 1.09 -21.67
N ILE A 206 14.76 1.99 -20.70
CA ILE A 206 13.57 2.13 -19.85
C ILE A 206 12.35 2.43 -20.72
N SER A 207 12.44 3.40 -21.63
CA SER A 207 11.30 3.78 -22.46
C SER A 207 10.81 2.61 -23.31
N ASN A 208 11.70 1.78 -23.84
CA ASN A 208 11.33 0.60 -24.64
C ASN A 208 10.44 -0.40 -23.89
N ASP A 209 10.46 -0.40 -22.55
CA ASP A 209 9.57 -1.29 -21.78
C ASP A 209 8.09 -0.94 -21.91
N LEU A 210 7.75 0.30 -22.35
CA LEU A 210 6.37 0.68 -22.71
C LEU A 210 5.78 -0.20 -23.82
N GLU A 211 6.61 -0.73 -24.74
CA GLU A 211 6.16 -1.66 -25.78
C GLU A 211 5.83 -3.04 -25.23
N MET A 212 6.46 -3.43 -24.12
CA MET A 212 6.32 -4.75 -23.54
C MET A 212 5.19 -4.84 -22.50
N THR A 213 4.62 -3.72 -22.09
CA THR A 213 3.48 -3.69 -21.18
C THR A 213 2.24 -4.30 -21.86
N SER A 214 1.67 -5.33 -21.24
CA SER A 214 0.57 -6.16 -21.77
C SER A 214 -0.80 -5.45 -21.82
N GLY A 215 -0.81 -4.13 -21.95
CA GLY A 215 -2.01 -3.29 -21.94
C GLY A 215 -2.67 -3.13 -20.56
N LYS A 216 -2.14 -3.75 -19.50
CA LYS A 216 -2.64 -3.58 -18.12
C LYS A 216 -1.84 -2.51 -17.39
N GLN A 217 -2.53 -1.46 -16.93
CA GLN A 217 -1.95 -0.45 -16.04
C GLN A 217 -1.49 -1.08 -14.73
N GLY A 218 -0.38 -0.60 -14.17
CA GLY A 218 0.17 -1.16 -12.94
C GLY A 218 1.67 -0.99 -12.75
N PHE A 219 2.12 -1.37 -11.56
CA PHE A 219 3.53 -1.38 -11.19
C PHE A 219 4.26 -2.61 -11.72
N PHE A 220 5.53 -2.42 -12.06
CA PHE A 220 6.46 -3.52 -12.34
C PHE A 220 7.89 -3.10 -12.08
N THR A 221 8.78 -4.08 -11.93
CA THR A 221 10.22 -3.88 -11.75
C THR A 221 10.99 -4.60 -12.84
N ARG A 222 12.07 -4.00 -13.32
CA ARG A 222 13.00 -4.63 -14.27
C ARG A 222 14.43 -4.28 -13.91
N THR A 223 15.30 -5.29 -14.04
CA THR A 223 16.73 -5.18 -13.71
C THR A 223 17.55 -5.36 -14.98
N TYR A 224 18.49 -4.47 -15.21
CA TYR A 224 19.55 -4.56 -16.20
C TYR A 224 20.90 -4.73 -15.49
N GLN A 225 21.95 -4.96 -16.27
CA GLN A 225 23.30 -5.14 -15.73
C GLN A 225 23.82 -3.92 -14.96
N ASP A 226 23.45 -2.70 -15.37
CA ASP A 226 23.97 -1.43 -14.86
C ASP A 226 22.94 -0.58 -14.09
N MET A 227 21.69 -1.03 -14.02
CA MET A 227 20.61 -0.34 -13.29
C MET A 227 19.41 -1.26 -13.03
N GLY A 228 18.69 -0.98 -11.96
CA GLY A 228 17.31 -1.43 -11.76
C GLY A 228 16.33 -0.30 -12.01
N HIS A 229 15.07 -0.61 -12.30
CA HIS A 229 14.03 0.40 -12.27
C HIS A 229 12.67 -0.14 -11.85
N PHE A 230 11.90 0.73 -11.22
CA PHE A 230 10.54 0.51 -10.74
C PHE A 230 9.61 1.46 -11.48
N SER A 231 8.67 0.89 -12.23
CA SER A 231 7.85 1.62 -13.19
C SER A 231 6.37 1.46 -12.89
N TYR A 232 5.59 2.49 -13.22
CA TYR A 232 4.14 2.38 -13.36
C TYR A 232 3.73 2.77 -14.77
N TYR A 233 3.06 1.85 -15.47
CA TYR A 233 2.41 2.12 -16.75
C TYR A 233 0.97 2.60 -16.53
N PHE A 234 0.61 3.69 -17.21
CA PHE A 234 -0.72 4.30 -17.13
C PHE A 234 -1.13 4.96 -18.45
N GLU A 235 -2.43 5.22 -18.58
CA GLU A 235 -2.98 5.96 -19.71
C GLU A 235 -3.64 7.25 -19.25
N ILE A 236 -3.59 8.28 -20.09
CA ILE A 236 -4.32 9.54 -19.89
C ILE A 236 -5.19 9.86 -21.10
N PRO A 237 -6.34 10.53 -20.95
CA PRO A 237 -7.16 10.97 -22.08
C PRO A 237 -6.40 11.95 -22.98
N SER A 238 -6.54 11.80 -24.30
CA SER A 238 -5.93 12.69 -25.29
C SER A 238 -6.72 12.74 -26.58
N GLU A 239 -7.21 13.92 -26.95
CA GLU A 239 -7.89 14.12 -28.23
C GLU A 239 -6.93 14.06 -29.43
N TRP A 240 -5.62 14.07 -29.21
CA TRP A 240 -4.61 14.01 -30.29
C TRP A 240 -4.11 12.60 -30.57
N ALA A 241 -4.34 11.66 -29.65
CA ALA A 241 -4.02 10.25 -29.84
C ALA A 241 -5.10 9.53 -30.64
N ARG A 242 -4.69 8.60 -31.53
CA ARG A 242 -5.61 7.81 -32.37
C ARG A 242 -6.62 7.00 -31.55
N GLY A 243 -6.21 6.47 -30.39
CA GLY A 243 -7.06 5.72 -29.46
C GLY A 243 -7.71 6.58 -28.37
N LYS A 244 -7.69 7.91 -28.52
CA LYS A 244 -8.11 8.90 -27.51
C LYS A 244 -7.36 8.84 -26.18
N LYS A 245 -6.20 8.18 -26.16
CA LYS A 245 -5.37 8.00 -24.96
C LYS A 245 -3.89 8.05 -25.28
N GLU A 246 -3.11 8.72 -24.43
CA GLU A 246 -1.65 8.57 -24.43
C GLU A 246 -1.25 7.42 -23.50
N MET A 247 -0.22 6.67 -23.90
CA MET A 247 0.42 5.66 -23.09
C MET A 247 1.66 6.27 -22.42
N LEU A 248 1.69 6.27 -21.09
CA LEU A 248 2.71 6.89 -20.28
C LEU A 248 3.34 5.88 -19.32
N MET A 249 4.58 6.16 -18.93
CA MET A 249 5.26 5.40 -17.89
C MET A 249 6.12 6.32 -17.05
N VAL A 250 5.97 6.24 -15.73
CA VAL A 250 6.87 6.88 -14.77
C VAL A 250 7.76 5.82 -14.15
N SER A 251 9.07 6.06 -14.14
CA SER A 251 10.08 5.07 -13.75
C SER A 251 11.07 5.67 -12.77
N TYR A 252 11.18 5.11 -11.58
CA TYR A 252 12.31 5.36 -10.67
C TYR A 252 13.48 4.48 -11.10
N VAL A 253 14.65 5.09 -11.25
CA VAL A 253 15.88 4.43 -11.69
C VAL A 253 16.82 4.29 -10.51
N PHE A 254 17.38 3.10 -10.34
CA PHE A 254 18.26 2.76 -9.23
C PHE A 254 19.58 2.17 -9.71
N GLU A 255 20.64 2.39 -8.93
CA GLU A 255 21.90 1.67 -9.11
C GLU A 255 21.78 0.20 -8.74
N LYS A 256 21.10 -0.06 -7.61
CA LYS A 256 20.79 -1.39 -7.07
C LYS A 256 19.30 -1.44 -6.81
N ASN A 257 18.69 -2.61 -6.98
CA ASN A 257 17.25 -2.75 -6.73
C ASN A 257 16.92 -2.30 -5.29
N PRO A 258 15.90 -1.44 -5.12
CA PRO A 258 15.48 -0.98 -3.80
C PRO A 258 14.83 -2.12 -3.01
N SER A 259 14.72 -1.94 -1.69
CA SER A 259 13.90 -2.83 -0.85
C SER A 259 12.41 -2.68 -1.19
N ASN A 260 11.61 -3.70 -0.86
CA ASN A 260 10.15 -3.65 -1.03
C ASN A 260 9.50 -2.48 -0.27
N GLU A 261 10.10 -2.07 0.84
CA GLU A 261 9.63 -0.93 1.63
C GLU A 261 9.77 0.39 0.85
N ILE A 262 10.95 0.65 0.28
CA ILE A 262 11.17 1.80 -0.60
C ILE A 262 10.21 1.74 -1.78
N ILE A 263 10.05 0.56 -2.40
CA ILE A 263 9.09 0.36 -3.50
C ILE A 263 7.67 0.76 -3.07
N ASN A 264 7.20 0.34 -1.89
CA ASN A 264 5.87 0.68 -1.39
C ASN A 264 5.69 2.18 -1.19
N TYR A 265 6.67 2.88 -0.61
CA TYR A 265 6.62 4.35 -0.47
C TYR A 265 6.57 5.05 -1.83
N LEU A 266 7.47 4.65 -2.74
CA LEU A 266 7.51 5.19 -4.09
C LEU A 266 6.21 4.89 -4.86
N SER A 267 5.56 3.75 -4.59
CA SER A 267 4.25 3.40 -5.17
C SER A 267 3.20 4.43 -4.79
N LEU A 268 3.07 4.74 -3.49
CA LEU A 268 2.09 5.72 -3.00
C LEU A 268 2.32 7.11 -3.60
N ARG A 269 3.59 7.54 -3.72
CA ARG A 269 3.94 8.82 -4.35
C ARG A 269 3.64 8.84 -5.85
N SER A 270 3.90 7.73 -6.52
CA SER A 270 3.59 7.57 -7.95
C SER A 270 2.09 7.68 -8.20
N ILE A 271 1.25 7.00 -7.40
CA ILE A 271 -0.21 7.03 -7.54
C ILE A 271 -0.73 8.47 -7.46
N LYS A 272 -0.34 9.23 -6.44
CA LYS A 272 -0.75 10.64 -6.29
C LYS A 272 -0.33 11.50 -7.49
N PHE A 273 0.86 11.26 -8.02
CA PHE A 273 1.34 11.96 -9.21
C PHE A 273 0.56 11.56 -10.47
N ILE A 274 0.22 10.29 -10.64
CA ILE A 274 -0.55 9.77 -11.77
C ILE A 274 -1.97 10.33 -11.75
N GLU A 275 -2.65 10.28 -10.60
CA GLU A 275 -3.98 10.88 -10.42
C GLU A 275 -3.97 12.35 -10.80
N LYS A 276 -2.95 13.09 -10.35
CA LYS A 276 -2.76 14.50 -10.70
C LYS A 276 -2.62 14.73 -12.21
N ILE A 277 -1.89 13.87 -12.92
CA ILE A 277 -1.79 13.95 -14.39
C ILE A 277 -3.12 13.58 -15.05
N GLN A 278 -3.75 12.48 -14.64
CA GLN A 278 -4.98 11.99 -15.25
C GLN A 278 -6.14 12.98 -15.14
N LEU A 279 -6.19 13.73 -14.05
CA LEU A 279 -7.24 14.73 -13.80
C LEU A 279 -6.96 16.08 -14.46
N HIS A 280 -5.74 16.37 -14.91
CA HIS A 280 -5.40 17.68 -15.45
C HIS A 280 -5.85 17.82 -16.91
N PRO A 281 -6.76 18.77 -17.24
CA PRO A 281 -7.22 18.97 -18.61
C PRO A 281 -6.07 19.29 -19.55
N GLU A 282 -6.14 18.76 -20.77
CA GLU A 282 -5.20 19.07 -21.86
C GLU A 282 -3.70 18.79 -21.58
N ILE A 283 -3.34 18.13 -20.46
CA ILE A 283 -1.95 17.89 -20.08
C ILE A 283 -1.16 17.11 -21.15
N TYR A 284 -1.87 16.27 -21.91
CA TYR A 284 -1.32 15.50 -23.02
C TYR A 284 -0.64 16.39 -24.07
N LYS A 285 -1.05 17.67 -24.22
CA LYS A 285 -0.45 18.63 -25.15
C LYS A 285 1.05 18.83 -24.86
N GLY A 286 1.47 18.71 -23.61
CA GLY A 286 2.86 18.88 -23.20
C GLY A 286 3.82 17.90 -23.88
N PHE A 287 3.37 16.70 -24.25
CA PHE A 287 4.18 15.69 -24.95
C PHE A 287 4.49 16.06 -26.41
N TYR A 288 3.75 17.00 -26.99
CA TYR A 288 3.92 17.43 -28.37
C TYR A 288 4.84 18.65 -28.54
N TYR A 289 5.53 19.08 -27.48
CA TYR A 289 6.44 20.22 -27.57
C TYR A 289 7.57 20.01 -28.59
N LYS A 290 8.11 18.78 -28.67
CA LYS A 290 9.22 18.43 -29.57
C LYS A 290 8.80 17.83 -30.90
N SER A 291 7.50 17.62 -31.15
CA SER A 291 7.00 16.84 -32.30
C SER A 291 6.98 17.62 -33.64
N GLY A 292 7.63 18.79 -33.71
CA GLY A 292 7.57 19.68 -34.87
C GLY A 292 6.20 20.33 -35.08
N LEU A 293 5.19 20.00 -34.27
CA LEU A 293 3.85 20.59 -34.30
C LEU A 293 3.87 22.08 -33.97
N ILE A 294 4.70 22.52 -33.02
CA ILE A 294 4.85 23.94 -32.67
C ILE A 294 5.32 24.78 -33.87
N SER A 295 6.19 24.22 -34.73
CA SER A 295 6.69 24.88 -35.94
C SER A 295 5.69 24.92 -37.09
N SER A 296 4.52 24.26 -36.97
CA SER A 296 3.48 24.30 -37.99
C SER A 296 2.81 25.69 -38.04
N LYS A 297 2.79 26.30 -39.24
CA LYS A 297 2.01 27.54 -39.49
C LYS A 297 0.50 27.36 -39.29
N LYS A 298 0.01 26.11 -39.21
CA LYS A 298 -1.42 25.81 -39.06
C LYS A 298 -1.91 25.84 -37.61
N LEU A 299 -1.00 25.82 -36.63
CA LEU A 299 -1.39 25.84 -35.21
C LEU A 299 -1.63 27.28 -34.75
N LEU A 300 -2.72 27.52 -34.04
CA LEU A 300 -2.99 28.83 -33.45
C LEU A 300 -1.94 29.15 -32.37
N GLU A 301 -1.56 30.42 -32.21
CA GLU A 301 -0.58 30.83 -31.19
C GLU A 301 -1.02 30.46 -29.76
N GLU A 302 -2.32 30.52 -29.47
CA GLU A 302 -2.88 30.07 -28.20
C GLU A 302 -2.59 28.59 -27.93
N GLU A 303 -2.69 27.73 -28.95
CA GLU A 303 -2.38 26.31 -28.80
C GLU A 303 -0.88 26.07 -28.59
N LYS A 304 -0.02 26.84 -29.25
CA LYS A 304 1.44 26.76 -29.03
C LYS A 304 1.80 27.14 -27.61
N ASN A 305 1.17 28.19 -27.07
CA ASN A 305 1.36 28.61 -25.69
C ASN A 305 0.90 27.52 -24.70
N LYS A 306 -0.28 26.92 -24.93
CA LYS A 306 -0.75 25.78 -24.13
C LYS A 306 0.21 24.60 -24.16
N ILE A 307 0.73 24.21 -25.33
CA ILE A 307 1.72 23.11 -25.44
C ILE A 307 2.95 23.42 -24.56
N LYS A 308 3.48 24.65 -24.65
CA LYS A 308 4.66 25.07 -23.88
C LYS A 308 4.38 25.07 -22.39
N GLU A 309 3.23 25.61 -21.97
CA GLU A 309 2.80 25.64 -20.58
C GLU A 309 2.69 24.22 -20.00
N MET A 310 1.97 23.32 -20.68
CA MET A 310 1.79 21.94 -20.22
C MET A 310 3.13 21.17 -20.21
N ASN A 311 4.04 21.46 -21.14
CA ASN A 311 5.37 20.86 -21.17
C ASN A 311 6.19 21.23 -19.93
N GLU A 312 6.20 22.52 -19.56
CA GLU A 312 6.90 22.99 -18.37
C GLU A 312 6.26 22.49 -17.08
N LEU A 313 4.92 22.44 -17.02
CA LEU A 313 4.18 21.89 -15.89
C LEU A 313 4.54 20.42 -15.63
N LEU A 314 4.58 19.58 -16.67
CA LEU A 314 4.99 18.18 -16.56
C LEU A 314 6.43 18.04 -16.01
N LYS A 315 7.38 18.87 -16.50
CA LYS A 315 8.75 18.86 -15.99
C LYS A 315 8.81 19.25 -14.52
N GLN A 316 8.06 20.27 -14.12
CA GLN A 316 7.98 20.71 -12.72
C GLN A 316 7.39 19.63 -11.82
N TRP A 317 6.37 18.90 -12.28
CA TRP A 317 5.79 17.83 -11.49
C TRP A 317 6.72 16.63 -11.35
N ILE A 318 7.48 16.26 -12.38
CA ILE A 318 8.51 15.20 -12.25
C ILE A 318 9.60 15.61 -11.27
N LYS A 319 10.06 16.87 -11.31
CA LYS A 319 11.00 17.40 -10.31
C LYS A 319 10.42 17.31 -8.91
N SER A 320 9.18 17.74 -8.74
CA SER A 320 8.49 17.74 -7.44
C SER A 320 8.30 16.31 -6.92
N LEU A 321 7.96 15.36 -7.79
CA LEU A 321 7.85 13.95 -7.46
C LEU A 321 9.18 13.41 -6.94
N TYR A 322 10.28 13.64 -7.66
CA TYR A 322 11.60 13.20 -7.21
C TYR A 322 11.97 13.80 -5.85
N LEU A 323 11.86 15.12 -5.69
CA LEU A 323 12.23 15.80 -4.44
C LEU A 323 11.38 15.29 -3.26
N ALA A 324 10.06 15.20 -3.43
CA ALA A 324 9.17 14.70 -2.39
C ALA A 324 9.48 13.24 -2.02
N SER A 325 9.78 12.39 -3.00
CA SER A 325 10.18 11.00 -2.76
C SER A 325 11.51 10.91 -2.02
N MET A 326 12.49 11.75 -2.38
CA MET A 326 13.78 11.80 -1.67
C MET A 326 13.65 12.32 -0.24
N ASP A 327 12.83 13.35 -0.02
CA ASP A 327 12.63 13.93 1.31
C ASP A 327 11.93 12.96 2.26
N GLU A 328 10.92 12.23 1.77
CA GLU A 328 10.23 11.20 2.57
C GLU A 328 11.15 10.02 2.90
N ILE A 329 11.90 9.53 1.90
CA ILE A 329 12.89 8.48 2.13
C ILE A 329 13.93 8.95 3.16
N ARG A 330 14.42 10.19 3.07
CA ARG A 330 15.34 10.75 4.06
C ARG A 330 14.71 10.87 5.43
N SER A 331 13.45 11.27 5.56
CA SER A 331 12.81 11.39 6.88
C SER A 331 12.61 10.04 7.56
N ILE A 332 12.51 8.95 6.78
CA ILE A 332 12.45 7.58 7.30
C ILE A 332 13.81 7.16 7.86
N PHE A 333 14.90 7.40 7.13
CA PHE A 333 16.24 6.92 7.51
C PHE A 333 17.03 7.85 8.42
N TYR A 334 16.71 9.14 8.40
CA TYR A 334 17.35 10.17 9.21
C TYR A 334 16.27 10.98 9.92
N PRO A 335 15.53 10.38 10.87
CA PRO A 335 14.60 11.14 11.69
C PRO A 335 15.41 12.22 12.41
N ILE A 336 15.12 13.49 12.10
CA ILE A 336 15.72 14.61 12.80
C ILE A 336 15.35 14.42 14.27
N ALA A 337 16.37 14.25 15.12
CA ALA A 337 16.15 14.16 16.55
C ALA A 337 15.71 15.55 17.04
N ASP A 338 14.41 15.72 17.23
CA ASP A 338 13.82 16.87 17.92
C ASP A 338 14.19 16.90 19.41
#